data_AF-A0A1Q9LS27-F1
#
_entry.id   AF-A0A1Q9LS27-F1
#
_cell.length_a   1.000
_cell.length_b   1.000
_cell.length_c   1.000
_cell.angle_alpha   90.00
_cell.angle_beta   90.00
_cell.angle_gamma   90.00
#
_symmetry.space_group_name_H-M   'P 1'
#
loop_
_entity.id
_entity.type
_entity.pdbx_description
1 polymer ?
#
loop_
_entity_poly.entity_id
_entity_poly.type
_entity_poly.pdbx_seq_one_letter_code
_entity_poly.pdbx_strand_id
1 'polypeptide(L)'
;MTATTERDPSVTLKQEIIDKYGRNAWDLILTVYVNFYYSELDIIDLCARWLPRRNGLREKNYLIRHAADEVVHARLFREGVELLGQPWHGFDHDAYRIDDIGDRFAKLFYSDDEVEVLVGLNLYAEGVLAMEELAQLARSGTPYFHQFDRIEREERRHVAFGITVANQVLEANPEARKRAVEHSKWYREHMEGYLGGQLKESIAWARDAGFVTSDYSERTRARFDDVMARIGITEDDA
;
A
#
# COMPACT_ATOMS: atom_id res chain seq x y z
N MET A 1 0.03 16.96 -33.64
CA MET A 1 -1.40 16.59 -33.55
C MET A 1 -1.47 15.17 -33.04
N THR A 2 -1.73 14.97 -31.76
CA THR A 2 -2.10 13.66 -31.21
C THR A 2 -3.57 13.42 -31.54
N ALA A 3 -3.89 12.28 -32.14
CA ALA A 3 -5.29 11.87 -32.28
C ALA A 3 -5.78 11.40 -30.90
N THR A 4 -6.69 12.16 -30.30
CA THR A 4 -7.56 11.64 -29.24
C THR A 4 -8.53 10.67 -29.90
N THR A 5 -8.20 9.38 -29.87
CA THR A 5 -9.14 8.33 -30.26
C THR A 5 -10.34 8.41 -29.32
N GLU A 6 -11.49 8.85 -29.83
CA GLU A 6 -12.71 8.89 -29.04
C GLU A 6 -13.07 7.46 -28.63
N ARG A 7 -13.09 7.21 -27.31
CA ARG A 7 -13.35 5.89 -26.75
C ARG A 7 -14.81 5.52 -27.00
N ASP A 8 -15.05 4.39 -27.66
CA ASP A 8 -16.40 3.89 -27.90
C ASP A 8 -17.12 3.66 -26.55
N PRO A 9 -18.22 4.37 -26.26
CA PRO A 9 -18.89 4.29 -24.97
C PRO A 9 -19.62 2.95 -24.74
N SER A 10 -19.70 2.08 -25.75
CA SER A 10 -20.22 0.71 -25.61
C SER A 10 -19.18 -0.28 -25.05
N VAL A 11 -17.89 0.05 -25.08
CA VAL A 11 -16.79 -0.84 -24.65
C VAL A 11 -16.41 -0.56 -23.19
N THR A 12 -16.63 -1.54 -22.31
CA THR A 12 -16.24 -1.44 -20.88
C THR A 12 -14.72 -1.41 -20.73
N LEU A 13 -14.20 -0.83 -19.64
CA LEU A 13 -12.75 -0.82 -19.38
C LEU A 13 -12.21 -2.25 -19.27
N LYS A 14 -12.98 -3.17 -18.67
CA LYS A 14 -12.73 -4.61 -18.67
C LYS A 14 -12.47 -5.19 -20.05
N GLN A 15 -13.32 -4.88 -21.03
CA GLN A 15 -13.16 -5.36 -22.40
C GLN A 15 -11.92 -4.73 -23.06
N GLU A 16 -11.73 -3.42 -22.90
CA GLU A 16 -10.56 -2.69 -23.39
C GLU A 16 -9.23 -3.25 -22.85
N ILE A 17 -9.16 -3.59 -21.56
CA ILE A 17 -8.00 -4.22 -20.93
C ILE A 17 -7.77 -5.62 -21.51
N ILE A 18 -8.80 -6.46 -21.60
CA ILE A 18 -8.68 -7.84 -22.09
C ILE A 18 -8.25 -7.87 -23.56
N ASP A 19 -8.79 -7.00 -24.42
CA ASP A 19 -8.45 -6.97 -25.84
C ASP A 19 -7.06 -6.39 -26.12
N LYS A 20 -6.60 -5.42 -25.31
CA LYS A 20 -5.30 -4.74 -25.50
C LYS A 20 -4.13 -5.43 -24.80
N TYR A 21 -4.38 -6.04 -23.63
CA TYR A 21 -3.34 -6.56 -22.74
C TYR A 21 -3.54 -8.04 -22.32
N GLY A 22 -4.66 -8.66 -22.72
CA GLY A 22 -4.98 -10.05 -22.41
C GLY A 22 -5.65 -10.23 -21.04
N ARG A 23 -6.14 -11.45 -20.78
CA ARG A 23 -6.90 -11.77 -19.56
C ARG A 23 -6.06 -11.64 -18.28
N ASN A 24 -4.79 -12.00 -18.31
CA ASN A 24 -3.88 -11.89 -17.15
C ASN A 24 -3.71 -10.44 -16.68
N ALA A 25 -3.77 -9.46 -17.60
CA ALA A 25 -3.71 -8.04 -17.27
C ALA A 25 -4.93 -7.59 -16.45
N TRP A 26 -6.11 -8.04 -16.88
CA TRP A 26 -7.36 -7.82 -16.19
C TRP A 26 -7.34 -8.42 -14.79
N ASP A 27 -6.90 -9.68 -14.67
CA ASP A 27 -6.85 -10.37 -13.39
C ASP A 27 -5.81 -9.74 -12.44
N LEU A 28 -4.63 -9.30 -12.94
CA LEU A 28 -3.66 -8.55 -12.13
C LEU A 28 -4.21 -7.20 -11.64
N ILE A 29 -4.92 -6.45 -12.48
CA ILE A 29 -5.54 -5.19 -12.05
C ILE A 29 -6.56 -5.45 -10.93
N LEU A 30 -7.37 -6.51 -11.03
CA LEU A 30 -8.25 -6.91 -9.93
C LEU A 30 -7.48 -7.33 -8.67
N THR A 31 -6.39 -8.09 -8.79
CA THR A 31 -5.50 -8.41 -7.66
C THR A 31 -5.03 -7.15 -6.93
N VAL A 32 -4.58 -6.11 -7.64
CA VAL A 32 -4.18 -4.83 -7.02
C VAL A 32 -5.35 -4.23 -6.23
N TYR A 33 -6.50 -4.01 -6.87
CA TYR A 33 -7.68 -3.41 -6.21
C TYR A 33 -8.19 -4.22 -5.01
N VAL A 34 -8.21 -5.54 -5.10
CA VAL A 34 -8.70 -6.42 -4.04
C VAL A 34 -7.77 -6.41 -2.84
N ASN A 35 -6.45 -6.51 -3.04
CA ASN A 35 -5.51 -6.52 -1.91
C ASN A 35 -5.40 -5.14 -1.26
N PHE A 36 -5.48 -4.04 -2.02
CA PHE A 36 -5.65 -2.71 -1.43
C PHE A 36 -6.94 -2.64 -0.60
N TYR A 37 -8.11 -2.98 -1.16
CA TYR A 37 -9.38 -2.97 -0.43
C TYR A 37 -9.32 -3.71 0.91
N TYR A 38 -8.74 -4.91 0.95
CA TYR A 38 -8.62 -5.68 2.20
C TYR A 38 -7.55 -5.10 3.14
N SER A 39 -6.45 -4.54 2.62
CA SER A 39 -5.47 -3.80 3.41
C SER A 39 -6.15 -2.67 4.19
N GLU A 40 -6.99 -1.86 3.54
CA GLU A 40 -7.72 -0.78 4.21
C GLU A 40 -8.58 -1.27 5.38
N LEU A 41 -9.23 -2.44 5.25
CA LEU A 41 -10.02 -3.04 6.32
C LEU A 41 -9.13 -3.51 7.50
N ASP A 42 -8.01 -4.15 7.20
CA ASP A 42 -7.04 -4.58 8.21
C ASP A 42 -6.42 -3.37 8.95
N ILE A 43 -6.21 -2.24 8.27
CA ILE A 43 -5.71 -0.98 8.85
C ILE A 43 -6.76 -0.32 9.77
N ILE A 44 -8.06 -0.37 9.41
CA ILE A 44 -9.16 0.08 10.27
C ILE A 44 -9.17 -0.72 11.59
N ASP A 45 -9.08 -2.04 11.52
CA ASP A 45 -9.09 -2.91 12.70
C ASP A 45 -7.79 -2.77 13.52
N LEU A 46 -6.63 -2.53 12.89
CA LEU A 46 -5.40 -2.13 13.56
C LEU A 46 -5.55 -0.80 14.31
N CYS A 47 -6.15 0.21 13.69
CA CYS A 47 -6.42 1.50 14.34
C CYS A 47 -7.37 1.34 15.52
N ALA A 48 -8.43 0.54 15.39
CA ALA A 48 -9.35 0.22 16.48
C ALA A 48 -8.66 -0.53 17.63
N ARG A 49 -7.78 -1.50 17.32
CA ARG A 49 -6.93 -2.24 18.27
C ARG A 49 -6.02 -1.30 19.10
N TRP A 50 -5.45 -0.27 18.48
CA TRP A 50 -4.49 0.63 19.15
C TRP A 50 -5.10 1.88 19.79
N LEU A 51 -6.27 2.35 19.33
CA LEU A 51 -6.98 3.50 19.89
C LEU A 51 -7.17 3.48 21.42
N PRO A 52 -7.56 2.37 22.09
CA PRO A 52 -7.68 2.33 23.55
C PRO A 52 -6.32 2.33 24.27
N ARG A 53 -5.26 1.80 23.63
CA ARG A 53 -3.89 1.71 24.19
C ARG A 53 -3.18 3.07 24.25
N ARG A 54 -3.58 4.04 23.41
CA ARG A 54 -2.98 5.39 23.40
C ARG A 54 -3.29 6.19 24.67
N ASN A 55 -2.37 7.07 25.04
CA ASN A 55 -2.54 7.99 26.18
C ASN A 55 -2.78 9.44 25.72
N GLY A 56 -2.12 9.91 24.66
CA GLY A 56 -2.32 11.26 24.15
C GLY A 56 -3.61 11.43 23.35
N LEU A 57 -4.36 12.50 23.64
CA LEU A 57 -5.55 12.87 22.85
C LEU A 57 -5.22 13.16 21.37
N ARG A 58 -4.00 13.63 21.08
CA ARG A 58 -3.51 13.87 19.71
C ARG A 58 -3.37 12.57 18.93
N GLU A 59 -2.82 11.53 19.55
CA GLU A 59 -2.71 10.19 18.95
C GLU A 59 -4.08 9.55 18.73
N LYS A 60 -5.01 9.68 19.71
CA LYS A 60 -6.38 9.17 19.55
C LYS A 60 -7.12 9.85 18.41
N ASN A 61 -7.07 11.18 18.33
CA ASN A 61 -7.65 11.92 17.20
C ASN A 61 -6.96 11.59 15.87
N TYR A 62 -5.68 11.19 15.85
CA TYR A 62 -5.07 10.66 14.63
C TYR A 62 -5.66 9.30 14.25
N LEU A 63 -5.63 8.29 15.13
CA LEU A 63 -6.10 6.94 14.79
C LEU A 63 -7.58 6.91 14.36
N ILE A 64 -8.40 7.81 14.93
CA ILE A 64 -9.79 8.03 14.51
C ILE A 64 -9.90 8.62 13.09
N ARG A 65 -8.96 9.49 12.68
CA ARG A 65 -8.93 10.07 11.33
C ARG A 65 -8.33 9.11 10.30
N HIS A 66 -7.28 8.40 10.68
CA HIS A 66 -6.65 7.35 9.89
C HIS A 66 -7.70 6.32 9.47
N ALA A 67 -8.35 5.65 10.43
CA ALA A 67 -9.44 4.72 10.15
C ALA A 67 -10.65 5.34 9.41
N ALA A 68 -10.88 6.65 9.50
CA ALA A 68 -11.95 7.32 8.76
C ALA A 68 -11.58 7.62 7.30
N ASP A 69 -10.29 7.87 7.02
CA ASP A 69 -9.76 8.04 5.67
C ASP A 69 -9.63 6.66 4.98
N GLU A 70 -9.27 5.59 5.69
CA GLU A 70 -9.20 4.23 5.10
C GLU A 70 -10.60 3.71 4.75
N VAL A 71 -11.64 4.06 5.52
CA VAL A 71 -13.05 3.82 5.15
C VAL A 71 -13.42 4.52 3.83
N VAL A 72 -12.77 5.64 3.51
CA VAL A 72 -12.90 6.28 2.21
C VAL A 72 -12.07 5.56 1.15
N HIS A 73 -10.83 5.16 1.44
CA HIS A 73 -9.96 4.45 0.49
C HIS A 73 -10.53 3.09 0.09
N ALA A 74 -10.98 2.27 1.05
CA ALA A 74 -11.68 1.00 0.79
C ALA A 74 -12.86 1.21 -0.16
N ARG A 75 -13.64 2.30 0.05
CA ARG A 75 -14.76 2.63 -0.83
C ARG A 75 -14.29 3.05 -2.23
N LEU A 76 -13.19 3.80 -2.35
CA LEU A 76 -12.61 4.19 -3.65
C LEU A 76 -12.04 3.00 -4.42
N PHE A 77 -11.38 2.04 -3.76
CA PHE A 77 -10.91 0.81 -4.41
C PHE A 77 -12.08 -0.04 -4.92
N ARG A 78 -13.15 -0.18 -4.13
CA ARG A 78 -14.41 -0.79 -4.63
C ARG A 78 -14.95 -0.04 -5.85
N GLU A 79 -15.13 1.28 -5.73
CA GLU A 79 -15.70 2.13 -6.79
C GLU A 79 -14.85 2.02 -8.08
N GLY A 80 -13.53 1.84 -7.98
CA GLY A 80 -12.64 1.55 -9.12
C GLY A 80 -12.93 0.21 -9.82
N VAL A 81 -13.13 -0.88 -9.07
CA VAL A 81 -13.53 -2.19 -9.65
C VAL A 81 -14.89 -2.12 -10.33
N GLU A 82 -15.83 -1.37 -9.75
CA GLU A 82 -17.16 -1.14 -10.35
C GLU A 82 -17.06 -0.32 -11.64
N LEU A 83 -16.24 0.75 -11.65
CA LEU A 83 -15.95 1.57 -12.84
C LEU A 83 -15.18 0.83 -13.94
N LEU A 84 -14.35 -0.16 -13.57
CA LEU A 84 -13.72 -1.07 -14.51
C LEU A 84 -14.75 -1.93 -15.28
N GLY A 85 -15.98 -2.06 -14.77
CA GLY A 85 -17.03 -2.90 -15.36
C GLY A 85 -17.13 -4.29 -14.72
N GLN A 86 -16.70 -4.41 -13.46
CA GLN A 86 -16.87 -5.62 -12.66
C GLN A 86 -17.75 -5.31 -11.44
N PRO A 87 -18.98 -5.85 -11.36
CA PRO A 87 -19.81 -5.69 -10.17
C PRO A 87 -19.08 -6.21 -8.92
N TRP A 88 -19.03 -5.40 -7.87
CA TRP A 88 -18.38 -5.77 -6.61
C TRP A 88 -19.16 -6.86 -5.86
N HIS A 89 -20.49 -6.76 -5.86
CA HIS A 89 -21.31 -7.80 -5.23
C HIS A 89 -21.45 -9.02 -6.14
N GLY A 90 -20.84 -10.14 -5.72
CA GLY A 90 -20.98 -11.43 -6.37
C GLY A 90 -19.85 -11.81 -7.34
N PHE A 91 -18.71 -11.13 -7.32
CA PHE A 91 -17.47 -11.71 -7.85
C PHE A 91 -16.74 -12.50 -6.77
N ASP A 92 -15.87 -13.42 -7.19
CA ASP A 92 -14.99 -14.16 -6.29
C ASP A 92 -13.82 -13.25 -5.91
N HIS A 93 -13.78 -12.77 -4.67
CA HIS A 93 -12.70 -11.93 -4.16
C HIS A 93 -11.46 -12.77 -3.83
N ASP A 94 -11.65 -13.98 -3.27
CA ASP A 94 -10.55 -14.76 -2.70
C ASP A 94 -9.61 -15.27 -3.81
N ALA A 95 -10.13 -15.51 -5.02
CA ALA A 95 -9.33 -15.77 -6.22
C ALA A 95 -8.33 -14.65 -6.60
N TYR A 96 -8.44 -13.45 -6.00
CA TYR A 96 -7.57 -12.30 -6.26
C TYR A 96 -6.72 -11.89 -5.05
N ARG A 97 -6.82 -12.58 -3.90
CA ARG A 97 -6.04 -12.26 -2.69
C ARG A 97 -4.63 -12.82 -2.74
N ILE A 98 -3.71 -12.16 -2.05
CA ILE A 98 -2.31 -12.58 -1.89
C ILE A 98 -2.09 -12.92 -0.40
N ASP A 99 -1.81 -14.18 -0.10
CA ASP A 99 -1.68 -14.67 1.28
C ASP A 99 -0.60 -13.90 2.08
N ASP A 100 0.54 -13.57 1.46
CA ASP A 100 1.64 -12.78 2.04
C ASP A 100 1.19 -11.42 2.61
N ILE A 101 0.26 -10.74 1.92
CA ILE A 101 -0.30 -9.46 2.39
C ILE A 101 -1.17 -9.68 3.64
N GLY A 102 -1.96 -10.77 3.65
CA GLY A 102 -2.76 -11.17 4.82
C GLY A 102 -1.89 -11.56 6.02
N ASP A 103 -0.84 -12.37 5.82
CA ASP A 103 0.10 -12.77 6.87
C ASP A 103 0.86 -11.57 7.45
N ARG A 104 1.23 -10.58 6.61
CA ARG A 104 1.83 -9.31 7.05
C ARG A 104 0.89 -8.51 7.96
N PHE A 105 -0.39 -8.38 7.59
CA PHE A 105 -1.36 -7.69 8.43
C PHE A 105 -1.73 -8.48 9.69
N ALA A 106 -1.78 -9.81 9.62
CA ALA A 106 -1.94 -10.66 10.79
C ALA A 106 -0.78 -10.48 11.80
N LYS A 107 0.48 -10.44 11.33
CA LYS A 107 1.66 -10.13 12.16
C LYS A 107 1.50 -8.79 12.90
N LEU A 108 1.09 -7.73 12.20
CA LEU A 108 0.81 -6.42 12.80
C LEU A 108 -0.36 -6.47 13.80
N PHE A 109 -1.43 -7.20 13.48
CA PHE A 109 -2.65 -7.28 14.30
C PHE A 109 -2.44 -8.08 15.59
N TYR A 110 -1.54 -9.06 15.59
CA TYR A 110 -1.19 -9.82 16.78
C TYR A 110 -0.03 -9.21 17.59
N SER A 111 0.81 -8.35 17.01
CA SER A 111 1.91 -7.71 17.76
C SER A 111 1.44 -6.69 18.80
N ASP A 112 1.87 -6.88 20.05
CA ASP A 112 1.72 -5.92 21.15
C ASP A 112 2.94 -4.97 21.30
N ASP A 113 3.96 -5.04 20.43
CA ASP A 113 5.02 -4.03 20.37
C ASP A 113 4.59 -2.85 19.49
N GLU A 114 4.38 -1.69 20.11
CA GLU A 114 4.00 -0.46 19.41
C GLU A 114 5.02 -0.07 18.32
N VAL A 115 6.29 -0.41 18.53
CA VAL A 115 7.38 -0.11 17.59
C VAL A 115 7.28 -0.95 16.33
N GLU A 116 6.90 -2.23 16.45
CA GLU A 116 6.65 -3.11 15.30
C GLU A 116 5.52 -2.54 14.43
N VAL A 117 4.45 -2.07 15.06
CA VAL A 117 3.29 -1.53 14.37
C VAL A 117 3.63 -0.19 13.71
N LEU A 118 4.33 0.73 14.37
CA LEU A 118 4.75 2.00 13.76
C LEU A 118 5.67 1.79 12.55
N VAL A 119 6.64 0.87 12.64
CA VAL A 119 7.57 0.56 11.54
C VAL A 119 6.87 -0.21 10.42
N GLY A 120 6.11 -1.26 10.75
CA GLY A 120 5.53 -2.16 9.76
C GLY A 120 4.27 -1.66 9.06
N LEU A 121 3.45 -0.86 9.76
CA LEU A 121 2.27 -0.21 9.18
C LEU A 121 2.67 1.12 8.52
N ASN A 122 2.91 2.17 9.32
CA ASN A 122 2.97 3.53 8.79
C ASN A 122 4.24 3.86 7.99
N LEU A 123 5.35 3.17 8.27
CA LEU A 123 6.59 3.37 7.55
C LEU A 123 6.74 2.38 6.39
N TYR A 124 6.48 1.09 6.60
CA TYR A 124 6.67 0.06 5.58
C TYR A 124 5.46 -0.14 4.65
N ALA A 125 4.32 -0.60 5.17
CA ALA A 125 3.15 -0.92 4.34
C ALA A 125 2.59 0.33 3.63
N GLU A 126 2.30 1.39 4.38
CA GLU A 126 1.90 2.70 3.85
C GLU A 126 3.09 3.37 3.15
N GLY A 127 4.12 3.72 3.92
CA GLY A 127 5.20 4.63 3.50
C GLY A 127 6.14 4.13 2.40
N VAL A 128 6.29 2.81 2.24
CA VAL A 128 7.11 2.19 1.18
C VAL A 128 6.27 1.56 0.09
N LEU A 129 5.49 0.52 0.44
CA LEU A 129 4.84 -0.33 -0.56
C LEU A 129 3.67 0.40 -1.25
N ALA A 130 2.63 0.77 -0.50
CA ALA A 130 1.47 1.48 -1.02
C ALA A 130 1.87 2.81 -1.70
N MET A 131 2.72 3.59 -1.05
CA MET A 131 3.18 4.89 -1.54
C MET A 131 4.04 4.86 -2.81
N GLU A 132 4.68 3.75 -3.18
CA GLU A 132 5.31 3.62 -4.52
C GLU A 132 4.36 3.00 -5.53
N GLU A 133 3.58 1.97 -5.16
CA GLU A 133 2.63 1.31 -6.06
C GLU A 133 1.52 2.27 -6.53
N LEU A 134 0.85 2.98 -5.61
CA LEU A 134 -0.15 3.99 -5.93
C LEU A 134 0.44 5.11 -6.81
N ALA A 135 1.64 5.60 -6.47
CA ALA A 135 2.32 6.66 -7.21
C ALA A 135 2.72 6.24 -8.63
N GLN A 136 3.03 4.97 -8.86
CA GLN A 136 3.41 4.42 -10.16
C GLN A 136 2.18 4.18 -11.04
N LEU A 137 1.21 3.42 -10.52
CA LEU A 137 0.00 3.07 -11.25
C LEU A 137 -0.83 4.32 -11.60
N ALA A 138 -0.87 5.34 -10.73
CA ALA A 138 -1.43 6.64 -11.06
C ALA A 138 -0.70 7.38 -12.18
N ARG A 139 0.64 7.31 -12.22
CA ARG A 139 1.47 7.96 -13.26
C ARG A 139 1.40 7.26 -14.62
N SER A 140 0.86 6.04 -14.70
CA SER A 140 0.55 5.39 -15.98
C SER A 140 -0.38 6.23 -16.87
N GLY A 141 -1.16 7.15 -16.28
CA GLY A 141 -2.12 7.98 -17.00
C GLY A 141 -3.32 7.20 -17.57
N THR A 142 -3.46 5.92 -17.22
CA THR A 142 -4.55 5.06 -17.68
C THR A 142 -5.83 5.30 -16.87
N PRO A 143 -7.02 5.10 -17.46
CA PRO A 143 -8.28 5.16 -16.72
C PRO A 143 -8.50 3.97 -15.78
N TYR A 144 -7.55 3.03 -15.71
CA TYR A 144 -7.71 1.76 -14.98
C TYR A 144 -7.49 1.90 -13.46
N PHE A 145 -6.70 2.89 -13.02
CA PHE A 145 -6.31 3.10 -11.62
C PHE A 145 -7.03 4.33 -11.03
N HIS A 146 -8.35 4.19 -10.85
CA HIS A 146 -9.25 5.26 -10.43
C HIS A 146 -8.87 5.79 -9.04
N GLN A 147 -8.60 7.10 -8.95
CA GLN A 147 -8.29 7.83 -7.71
C GLN A 147 -6.98 7.45 -7.02
N PHE A 148 -6.09 6.64 -7.62
CA PHE A 148 -4.81 6.26 -6.98
C PHE A 148 -3.94 7.49 -6.65
N ASP A 149 -3.93 8.51 -7.52
CA ASP A 149 -3.32 9.84 -7.30
C ASP A 149 -3.95 10.63 -6.13
N ARG A 150 -5.22 10.38 -5.81
CA ARG A 150 -5.89 10.98 -4.66
C ARG A 150 -5.53 10.23 -3.38
N ILE A 151 -5.58 8.90 -3.40
CA ILE A 151 -5.25 8.04 -2.27
C ILE A 151 -3.78 8.27 -1.87
N GLU A 152 -2.84 8.29 -2.82
CA GLU A 152 -1.42 8.59 -2.58
C GLU A 152 -1.18 9.96 -1.91
N ARG A 153 -2.00 10.98 -2.20
CA ARG A 153 -1.92 12.27 -1.50
C ARG A 153 -2.50 12.23 -0.09
N GLU A 154 -3.54 11.43 0.11
CA GLU A 154 -4.19 11.26 1.40
C GLU A 154 -3.26 10.44 2.34
N GLU A 155 -2.61 9.41 1.82
CA GLU A 155 -1.60 8.57 2.49
C GLU A 155 -0.38 9.32 3.04
N ARG A 156 0.11 10.34 2.33
CA ARG A 156 1.25 11.16 2.80
C ARG A 156 1.04 11.75 4.20
N ARG A 157 -0.21 11.90 4.66
CA ARG A 157 -0.55 12.38 6.02
C ARG A 157 -0.37 11.29 7.06
N HIS A 158 -0.60 10.03 6.70
CA HIS A 158 -0.49 8.86 7.58
C HIS A 158 0.98 8.57 7.88
N VAL A 159 1.78 8.42 6.81
CA VAL A 159 3.25 8.30 6.87
C VAL A 159 3.89 9.45 7.67
N ALA A 160 3.48 10.71 7.44
CA ALA A 160 4.02 11.86 8.16
C ALA A 160 3.69 11.86 9.67
N PHE A 161 2.53 11.31 10.06
CA PHE A 161 2.20 11.10 11.46
C PHE A 161 2.98 9.90 12.05
N GLY A 162 3.11 8.80 11.31
CA GLY A 162 3.91 7.63 11.71
C GLY A 162 5.34 8.02 12.07
N ILE A 163 6.00 8.80 11.19
CA ILE A 163 7.33 9.40 11.45
C ILE A 163 7.33 10.26 12.71
N THR A 164 6.26 11.03 12.96
CA THR A 164 6.16 11.91 14.14
C THR A 164 6.09 11.12 15.44
N VAL A 165 5.26 10.06 15.50
CA VAL A 165 5.12 9.24 16.72
C VAL A 165 6.30 8.30 16.89
N ALA A 166 6.82 7.70 15.81
CA ALA A 166 8.02 6.89 15.87
C ALA A 166 9.19 7.66 16.50
N ASN A 167 9.49 8.89 16.04
CA ASN A 167 10.53 9.71 16.66
C ASN A 167 10.25 9.98 18.15
N GLN A 168 9.01 10.28 18.56
CA GLN A 168 8.66 10.48 19.97
C GLN A 168 8.87 9.22 20.84
N VAL A 169 8.53 8.04 20.33
CA VAL A 169 8.75 6.75 21.01
C VAL A 169 10.24 6.42 21.10
N LEU A 170 11.02 6.72 20.05
CA LEU A 170 12.46 6.50 19.97
C LEU A 170 13.28 7.48 20.85
N GLU A 171 12.81 8.72 20.99
CA GLU A 171 13.38 9.71 21.92
C GLU A 171 13.08 9.37 23.38
N ALA A 172 11.87 8.88 23.67
CA ALA A 172 11.43 8.53 25.02
C ALA A 172 12.00 7.19 25.55
N ASN A 173 12.41 6.28 24.66
CA ASN A 173 12.83 4.93 25.04
C ASN A 173 14.02 4.43 24.19
N PRO A 174 15.26 4.39 24.73
CA PRO A 174 16.42 3.88 24.01
C PRO A 174 16.27 2.43 23.50
N GLU A 175 15.59 1.56 24.24
CA GLU A 175 15.32 0.17 23.81
C GLU A 175 14.30 0.10 22.65
N ALA A 176 13.51 1.16 22.42
CA ALA A 176 12.67 1.24 21.22
C ALA A 176 13.52 1.38 19.95
N ARG A 177 14.69 2.04 20.00
CA ARG A 177 15.58 2.15 18.83
C ARG A 177 16.14 0.79 18.42
N LYS A 178 16.57 -0.03 19.39
CA LYS A 178 17.02 -1.40 19.12
C LYS A 178 15.94 -2.25 18.46
N ARG A 179 14.70 -2.21 18.98
CA ARG A 179 13.59 -2.97 18.38
C ARG A 179 13.17 -2.42 17.02
N ALA A 180 13.14 -1.10 16.84
CA ALA A 180 12.81 -0.51 15.53
C ALA A 180 13.82 -0.91 14.46
N VAL A 181 15.10 -1.01 14.82
CA VAL A 181 16.17 -1.57 13.98
C VAL A 181 15.89 -3.05 13.67
N GLU A 182 15.63 -3.89 14.68
CA GLU A 182 15.33 -5.32 14.51
C GLU A 182 14.11 -5.56 13.59
N HIS A 183 13.04 -4.79 13.76
CA HIS A 183 11.86 -4.81 12.89
C HIS A 183 12.18 -4.32 11.47
N SER A 184 12.99 -3.26 11.33
CA SER A 184 13.43 -2.74 10.03
C SER A 184 14.22 -3.79 9.23
N LYS A 185 15.09 -4.59 9.87
CA LYS A 185 15.80 -5.70 9.20
C LYS A 185 14.80 -6.68 8.58
N TRP A 186 13.82 -7.11 9.37
CA TRP A 186 12.78 -8.04 8.93
C TRP A 186 11.94 -7.48 7.76
N TYR A 187 11.55 -6.20 7.82
CA TYR A 187 10.80 -5.57 6.73
C TYR A 187 11.66 -5.31 5.47
N ARG A 188 12.99 -5.15 5.60
CA ARG A 188 13.93 -5.14 4.44
C ARG A 188 14.03 -6.53 3.81
N GLU A 189 14.24 -7.58 4.61
CA GLU A 189 14.26 -8.97 4.13
C GLU A 189 12.94 -9.36 3.43
N HIS A 190 11.80 -8.98 4.03
CA HIS A 190 10.47 -9.12 3.43
C HIS A 190 10.35 -8.39 2.09
N MET A 191 10.83 -7.15 2.00
CA MET A 191 10.81 -6.36 0.76
C MET A 191 11.61 -7.04 -0.37
N GLU A 192 12.79 -7.58 -0.07
CA GLU A 192 13.59 -8.30 -1.06
C GLU A 192 12.92 -9.62 -1.49
N GLY A 193 12.28 -10.34 -0.57
CA GLY A 193 11.45 -11.51 -0.88
C GLY A 193 10.24 -11.17 -1.77
N TYR A 194 9.56 -10.07 -1.48
CA TYR A 194 8.38 -9.57 -2.20
C TYR A 194 8.73 -9.13 -3.64
N LEU A 195 9.76 -8.28 -3.79
CA LEU A 195 10.22 -7.75 -5.07
C LEU A 195 10.98 -8.80 -5.92
N GLY A 196 11.75 -9.69 -5.28
CA GLY A 196 12.59 -10.69 -5.93
C GLY A 196 11.93 -12.05 -6.15
N GLY A 197 10.87 -12.35 -5.40
CA GLY A 197 10.12 -13.60 -5.41
C GLY A 197 8.71 -13.44 -5.97
N GLN A 198 7.70 -13.45 -5.09
CA GLN A 198 6.30 -13.73 -5.46
C GLN A 198 5.70 -12.75 -6.47
N LEU A 199 6.05 -11.46 -6.43
CA LEU A 199 5.53 -10.47 -7.39
C LEU A 199 6.47 -10.17 -8.56
N LYS A 200 7.63 -10.82 -8.66
CA LYS A 200 8.64 -10.53 -9.69
C LYS A 200 8.10 -10.63 -11.12
N GLU A 201 7.27 -11.64 -11.41
CA GLU A 201 6.66 -11.82 -12.72
C GLU A 201 5.57 -10.77 -12.99
N SER A 202 4.75 -10.44 -11.98
CA SER A 202 3.73 -9.39 -12.04
C SER A 202 4.33 -7.99 -12.23
N ILE A 203 5.43 -7.68 -11.56
CA ILE A 203 6.19 -6.42 -11.71
C ILE A 203 6.82 -6.33 -13.10
N ALA A 204 7.43 -7.42 -13.59
CA ALA A 204 8.00 -7.47 -14.94
C ALA A 204 6.90 -7.26 -16.00
N TRP A 205 5.75 -7.91 -15.83
CA TRP A 205 4.60 -7.74 -16.73
C TRP A 205 4.03 -6.31 -16.67
N ALA A 206 3.84 -5.74 -15.47
CA ALA A 206 3.30 -4.39 -15.31
C ALA A 206 4.22 -3.32 -15.89
N ARG A 207 5.55 -3.52 -15.83
CA ARG A 207 6.53 -2.70 -16.53
C ARG A 207 6.37 -2.81 -18.05
N ASP A 208 6.28 -4.04 -18.58
CA ASP A 208 6.20 -4.30 -20.02
C ASP A 208 4.86 -3.82 -20.62
N ALA A 209 3.80 -3.74 -19.81
CA ALA A 209 2.52 -3.10 -20.14
C ALA A 209 2.52 -1.56 -20.03
N GLY A 210 3.55 -0.97 -19.41
CA GLY A 210 3.69 0.47 -19.20
C GLY A 210 2.94 1.03 -17.98
N PHE A 211 2.56 0.18 -17.02
CA PHE A 211 1.85 0.60 -15.79
C PHE A 211 2.80 1.04 -14.66
N VAL A 212 4.03 0.51 -14.63
CA VAL A 212 5.11 0.93 -13.70
C VAL A 212 6.41 1.20 -14.45
N THR A 213 7.30 2.02 -13.90
CA THR A 213 8.60 2.32 -14.52
C THR A 213 9.60 1.16 -14.40
N SER A 214 10.61 1.14 -15.28
CA SER A 214 11.62 0.05 -15.33
C SER A 214 12.50 -0.06 -14.08
N ASP A 215 12.62 1.03 -13.32
CA ASP A 215 13.34 1.16 -12.07
C ASP A 215 12.44 0.92 -10.83
N TYR A 216 11.21 0.40 -10.99
CA TYR A 216 10.24 0.18 -9.89
C TYR A 216 10.88 -0.39 -8.62
N SER A 217 11.51 -1.56 -8.70
CA SER A 217 12.13 -2.23 -7.55
C SER A 217 13.36 -1.50 -6.98
N GLU A 218 14.02 -0.64 -7.75
CA GLU A 218 15.12 0.22 -7.25
C GLU A 218 14.55 1.41 -6.48
N ARG A 219 13.44 1.98 -6.97
CA ARG A 219 12.69 3.06 -6.33
C ARG A 219 12.02 2.61 -5.03
N THR A 220 11.45 1.39 -4.98
CA THR A 220 10.89 0.83 -3.73
C THR A 220 11.97 0.68 -2.64
N ARG A 221 13.18 0.24 -3.01
CA ARG A 221 14.33 0.15 -2.09
C ARG A 221 14.77 1.53 -1.61
N ALA A 222 15.06 2.45 -2.53
CA ALA A 222 15.47 3.81 -2.17
C ALA A 222 14.42 4.51 -1.30
N ARG A 223 13.12 4.24 -1.50
CA ARG A 223 12.03 4.71 -0.65
C ARG A 223 12.04 4.09 0.76
N PHE A 224 12.40 2.81 0.90
CA PHE A 224 12.61 2.17 2.20
C PHE A 224 13.69 2.91 2.99
N ASP A 225 14.84 3.16 2.35
CA ASP A 225 15.94 3.89 2.97
C ASP A 225 15.54 5.34 3.33
N ASP A 226 14.92 6.05 2.39
CA ASP A 226 14.40 7.43 2.56
C ASP A 226 13.35 7.56 3.69
N VAL A 227 12.60 6.49 4.00
CA VAL A 227 11.57 6.50 5.05
C VAL A 227 12.17 6.12 6.40
N MET A 228 12.99 5.07 6.47
CA MET A 228 13.63 4.65 7.73
C MET A 228 14.66 5.68 8.23
N ALA A 229 15.36 6.37 7.31
CA ALA A 229 16.26 7.47 7.68
C ALA A 229 15.55 8.62 8.41
N ARG A 230 14.24 8.84 8.19
CA ARG A 230 13.45 9.90 8.86
C ARG A 230 13.13 9.61 10.34
N ILE A 231 13.41 8.39 10.81
CA ILE A 231 13.38 8.02 12.23
C ILE A 231 14.78 7.71 12.78
N GLY A 232 15.83 8.00 11.99
CA GLY A 232 17.22 7.75 12.34
C GLY A 232 17.57 6.26 12.37
N ILE A 233 17.11 5.48 11.39
CA ILE A 233 17.54 4.10 11.15
C ILE A 233 18.18 4.08 9.76
N THR A 234 19.46 3.72 9.67
CA THR A 234 20.20 3.61 8.40
C THR A 234 20.57 2.15 8.09
N GLU A 235 21.17 1.88 6.93
CA GLU A 235 21.73 0.56 6.60
C GLU A 235 22.89 0.14 7.54
N ASP A 236 23.56 1.08 8.21
CA ASP A 236 24.60 0.76 9.21
C ASP A 236 23.99 0.22 10.53
N ASP A 237 22.74 0.58 10.83
CA ASP A 237 21.99 0.05 11.97
C ASP A 237 21.22 -1.25 11.58
N ALA A 238 20.60 -1.24 10.39
CA ALA A 238 19.62 -2.22 9.89
C ALA A 238 20.23 -3.48 9.23
#